data_AF-A0A6A5S5X0-F1
#
_entry.id   AF-A0A6A5S5X0-F1
#
_cell.length_a   1.000
_cell.length_b   1.000
_cell.length_c   1.000
_cell.angle_alpha   90.00
_cell.angle_beta   90.00
_cell.angle_gamma   90.00
#
_symmetry.space_group_name_H-M   'P 1'
#
loop_
_entity.id
_entity.type
_entity.pdbx_description
1 polymer ?
#
loop_
_entity_poly.entity_id
_entity_poly.type
_entity_poly.pdbx_seq_one_letter_code
_entity_poly.pdbx_strand_id
1 'polypeptide(L)'
;TPPPTRRGQAVRANSITSDASPYPEAPQATSKPEKVATQYHLPPTIPSPFTGNLEASLDAVLEWGSRYAGTQAIVDTLLQKVITPTDWPGILRNVYTFASAPPGLARYLVEELLFLVTRTLLPEQISENRGILGRLYDRKKQLAIRVVLRYDMLREWKMEQGTHHRDQAVAIPSLPPTGLEPPPPIAVERQDLFPHRRPLLPNIIPTIIAAPPGGFTTHGVRERMKHHVTDLDEYLLLKDEKVADWSDMMLVGMTSQVVLQWQWLRQNNEILQEMEVYGWEELDGLRDECEWIADDVKR
;
A
#
# COMPACT_ATOMS: atom_id res chain seq x y z
N THR A 1 -58.16 20.64 2.73
CA THR A 1 -58.35 19.35 2.04
C THR A 1 -57.05 18.56 2.14
N PRO A 2 -56.92 17.59 3.07
CA PRO A 2 -55.76 16.70 3.10
C PRO A 2 -56.05 15.43 2.28
N PRO A 3 -55.11 14.90 1.47
CA PRO A 3 -55.20 13.55 0.91
C PRO A 3 -54.45 12.52 1.79
N PRO A 4 -54.70 11.21 1.59
CA PRO A 4 -54.98 10.29 2.69
C PRO A 4 -53.85 9.32 3.05
N THR A 5 -53.94 8.83 4.28
CA THR A 5 -53.23 7.67 4.85
C THR A 5 -53.66 6.38 4.14
N ARG A 6 -52.71 5.54 3.69
CA ARG A 6 -53.00 4.16 3.26
C ARG A 6 -52.37 3.16 4.22
N ARG A 7 -53.23 2.45 4.95
CA ARG A 7 -52.94 1.28 5.77
C ARG A 7 -52.61 0.07 4.89
N GLY A 8 -51.58 -0.67 5.31
CA GLY A 8 -51.64 -2.12 5.51
C GLY A 8 -51.37 -3.05 4.32
N GLN A 9 -50.30 -3.83 4.43
CA GLN A 9 -50.40 -5.29 4.31
C GLN A 9 -49.22 -5.97 5.01
N ALA A 10 -49.55 -6.81 5.98
CA ALA A 10 -48.66 -7.75 6.62
C ALA A 10 -48.93 -9.16 6.06
N VAL A 11 -47.98 -10.06 6.34
CA VAL A 11 -48.07 -11.53 6.35
C VAL A 11 -47.76 -12.25 5.02
N ARG A 12 -46.60 -12.94 4.96
CA ARG A 12 -46.55 -14.41 5.09
C ARG A 12 -45.13 -14.94 5.33
N ALA A 13 -44.99 -15.66 6.43
CA ALA A 13 -43.93 -16.62 6.67
C ALA A 13 -44.14 -17.86 5.79
N ASN A 14 -43.07 -18.39 5.19
CA ASN A 14 -43.04 -19.74 4.65
C ASN A 14 -42.04 -20.57 5.45
N SER A 15 -42.57 -21.56 6.15
CA SER A 15 -41.88 -22.61 6.87
C SER A 15 -41.77 -23.86 5.99
N ILE A 16 -40.53 -24.32 5.81
CA ILE A 16 -40.03 -25.72 5.80
C ILE A 16 -40.69 -26.74 4.86
N THR A 17 -39.86 -27.39 4.04
CA THR A 17 -39.90 -28.84 3.84
C THR A 17 -38.47 -29.37 3.70
N SER A 18 -38.09 -30.23 4.64
CA SER A 18 -36.90 -31.06 4.61
C SER A 18 -37.12 -32.22 3.64
N ASP A 19 -36.13 -32.51 2.80
CA ASP A 19 -36.00 -33.84 2.19
C ASP A 19 -34.57 -34.33 2.42
N ALA A 20 -34.49 -35.47 3.10
CA ALA A 20 -33.27 -36.14 3.48
C ALA A 20 -32.83 -37.06 2.33
N SER A 21 -31.57 -36.93 1.88
CA SER A 21 -30.88 -37.96 1.10
C SER A 21 -29.58 -38.34 1.82
N PRO A 22 -29.35 -39.64 2.10
CA PRO A 22 -28.12 -40.10 2.74
C PRO A 22 -27.14 -40.63 1.68
N TYR A 23 -26.15 -39.83 1.31
CA TYR A 23 -24.90 -40.33 0.73
C TYR A 23 -23.72 -39.59 1.36
N PRO A 24 -22.69 -40.30 1.87
CA PRO A 24 -21.48 -39.69 2.35
C PRO A 24 -20.60 -39.33 1.15
N GLU A 25 -20.76 -38.12 0.60
CA GLU A 25 -19.74 -37.55 -0.27
C GLU A 25 -18.52 -37.18 0.59
N ALA A 26 -17.43 -37.90 0.34
CA ALA A 26 -16.10 -37.53 0.82
C ALA A 26 -15.81 -36.07 0.44
N PRO A 27 -15.14 -35.28 1.30
CA PRO A 27 -14.81 -33.90 0.98
C PRO A 27 -13.86 -33.90 -0.22
N GLN A 28 -14.41 -33.67 -1.41
CA GLN A 28 -13.62 -33.32 -2.58
C GLN A 28 -12.98 -31.97 -2.30
N ALA A 29 -11.69 -32.01 -1.99
CA ALA A 29 -10.83 -30.84 -2.00
C ALA A 29 -10.78 -30.30 -3.43
N THR A 30 -11.77 -29.48 -3.79
CA THR A 30 -11.65 -28.59 -4.94
C THR A 30 -10.64 -27.53 -4.56
N SER A 31 -9.36 -27.77 -4.88
CA SER A 31 -8.32 -26.76 -4.85
C SER A 31 -8.66 -25.71 -5.89
N LYS A 32 -9.52 -24.75 -5.54
CA LYS A 32 -9.57 -23.48 -6.26
C LYS A 32 -8.15 -22.91 -6.20
N PRO A 33 -7.58 -22.46 -7.33
CA PRO A 33 -6.31 -21.73 -7.27
C PRO A 33 -6.51 -20.59 -6.27
N GLU A 34 -5.60 -20.51 -5.31
CA GLU A 34 -5.60 -19.47 -4.30
C GLU A 34 -5.53 -18.13 -5.06
N LYS A 35 -6.63 -17.38 -5.02
CA LYS A 35 -6.86 -16.19 -5.86
C LYS A 35 -5.87 -15.06 -5.61
N VAL A 36 -5.21 -15.10 -4.46
CA VAL A 36 -4.30 -14.09 -3.95
C VAL A 36 -2.95 -14.75 -3.69
N ALA A 37 -1.88 -14.04 -3.99
CA ALA A 37 -0.53 -14.55 -3.80
C ALA A 37 -0.22 -14.90 -2.32
N THR A 38 0.61 -15.91 -2.09
CA THR A 38 0.83 -16.49 -0.76
C THR A 38 1.34 -15.49 0.28
N GLN A 39 2.07 -14.45 -0.14
CA GLN A 39 2.61 -13.43 0.76
C GLN A 39 1.55 -12.62 1.54
N TYR A 40 0.32 -12.51 1.03
CA TYR A 40 -0.77 -11.82 1.73
C TYR A 40 -1.32 -12.64 2.91
N HIS A 41 -1.02 -13.93 2.96
CA HIS A 41 -1.47 -14.84 4.00
C HIS A 41 -0.44 -14.99 5.13
N LEU A 42 0.72 -14.33 5.02
CA LEU A 42 1.74 -14.34 6.07
C LEU A 42 1.27 -13.50 7.29
N PRO A 43 1.60 -13.91 8.52
CA PRO A 43 1.29 -13.11 9.70
C PRO A 43 2.07 -11.78 9.69
N PRO A 44 1.48 -10.67 10.16
CA PRO A 44 2.16 -9.37 10.23
C PRO A 44 3.28 -9.38 11.29
N THR A 45 4.30 -8.54 11.11
CA THR A 45 5.35 -8.32 12.11
C THR A 45 4.82 -7.43 13.24
N ILE A 46 4.97 -7.88 14.49
CA ILE A 46 4.52 -7.17 15.69
C ILE A 46 5.67 -7.11 16.72
N PRO A 47 6.09 -5.92 17.19
CA PRO A 47 5.66 -4.61 16.71
C PRO A 47 6.05 -4.38 15.24
N SER A 48 5.30 -3.55 14.52
CA SER A 48 5.67 -3.12 13.16
C SER A 48 7.06 -2.47 13.21
N PRO A 49 7.97 -2.79 12.27
CA PRO A 49 9.24 -2.08 12.16
C PRO A 49 9.06 -0.68 11.55
N PHE A 50 7.87 -0.39 11.00
CA PHE A 50 7.53 0.91 10.42
C PHE A 50 6.73 1.71 11.42
N THR A 51 7.21 2.92 11.70
CA THR A 51 6.59 3.83 12.67
C THR A 51 5.34 4.51 12.12
N GLY A 52 5.24 4.64 10.80
CA GLY A 52 4.15 5.29 10.09
C GLY A 52 4.23 6.81 10.12
N ASN A 53 5.41 7.39 9.90
CA ASN A 53 5.57 8.84 9.80
C ASN A 53 6.66 9.28 8.79
N LEU A 54 6.55 10.53 8.36
CA LEU A 54 7.51 11.15 7.44
C LEU A 54 8.91 11.33 8.05
N GLU A 55 9.01 11.64 9.34
CA GLU A 55 10.30 11.87 10.02
C GLU A 55 11.22 10.65 9.90
N ALA A 56 10.71 9.45 10.19
CA ALA A 56 11.45 8.18 10.04
C ALA A 56 11.90 7.93 8.60
N SER A 57 11.10 8.37 7.61
CA SER A 57 11.50 8.29 6.20
C SER A 57 12.66 9.23 5.89
N LEU A 58 12.62 10.47 6.37
CA LEU A 58 13.67 11.47 6.14
C LEU A 58 14.97 11.12 6.89
N ASP A 59 14.86 10.60 8.10
CA ASP A 59 16.01 10.09 8.87
C ASP A 59 16.69 8.94 8.12
N ALA A 60 15.91 8.00 7.55
CA ALA A 60 16.47 6.90 6.75
C ALA A 60 17.18 7.40 5.48
N VAL A 61 16.70 8.49 4.86
CA VAL A 61 17.36 9.16 3.72
C VAL A 61 18.68 9.79 4.15
N LEU A 62 18.69 10.51 5.28
CA LEU A 62 19.90 11.14 5.82
C LEU A 62 20.94 10.10 6.23
N GLU A 63 20.51 9.04 6.91
CA GLU A 63 21.36 7.91 7.28
C GLU A 63 22.00 7.27 6.04
N TRP A 64 21.20 7.00 4.99
CA TRP A 64 21.71 6.47 3.73
C TRP A 64 22.70 7.43 3.06
N GLY A 65 22.37 8.72 2.97
CA GLY A 65 23.24 9.75 2.39
C GLY A 65 24.58 9.87 3.10
N SER A 66 24.58 9.77 4.44
CA SER A 66 25.80 9.85 5.25
C SER A 66 26.78 8.69 4.99
N ARG A 67 26.27 7.54 4.55
CA ARG A 67 27.07 6.34 4.25
C ARG A 67 27.72 6.38 2.88
N TYR A 68 27.14 7.13 1.94
CA TYR A 68 27.50 7.04 0.53
C TYR A 68 27.85 8.40 -0.07
N ALA A 69 29.15 8.63 -0.28
CA ALA A 69 29.63 9.82 -0.97
C ALA A 69 29.07 9.91 -2.40
N GLY A 70 28.88 11.14 -2.90
CA GLY A 70 28.35 11.39 -4.25
C GLY A 70 26.84 11.25 -4.40
N THR A 71 26.12 10.99 -3.32
CA THR A 71 24.64 10.86 -3.30
C THR A 71 23.92 12.16 -2.93
N GLN A 72 24.65 13.25 -2.66
CA GLN A 72 24.09 14.49 -2.12
C GLN A 72 22.94 15.06 -2.96
N ALA A 73 23.07 15.06 -4.29
CA ALA A 73 22.00 15.54 -5.17
C ALA A 73 20.69 14.73 -5.02
N ILE A 74 20.78 13.42 -4.77
CA ILE A 74 19.62 12.57 -4.51
C ILE A 74 19.04 12.92 -3.15
N VAL A 75 19.89 12.98 -2.11
CA VAL A 75 19.48 13.32 -0.74
C VAL A 75 18.78 14.67 -0.70
N ASP A 76 19.39 15.72 -1.23
CA ASP A 76 18.81 17.06 -1.29
C ASP A 76 17.45 17.07 -1.97
N THR A 77 17.32 16.32 -3.08
CA THR A 77 16.05 16.22 -3.82
C THR A 77 14.97 15.47 -3.02
N LEU A 78 15.34 14.39 -2.31
CA LEU A 78 14.40 13.63 -1.48
C LEU A 78 13.92 14.43 -0.26
N LEU A 79 14.78 15.26 0.33
CA LEU A 79 14.47 16.07 1.51
C LEU A 79 13.61 17.30 1.19
N GLN A 80 13.70 17.83 -0.03
CA GLN A 80 12.87 18.95 -0.47
C GLN A 80 11.37 18.60 -0.49
N LYS A 81 10.53 19.64 -0.57
CA LYS A 81 9.10 19.46 -0.88
C LYS A 81 8.97 18.76 -2.23
N VAL A 82 7.94 17.92 -2.38
CA VAL A 82 7.69 17.17 -3.61
C VAL A 82 7.43 18.13 -4.78
N ILE A 83 8.16 17.93 -5.87
CA ILE A 83 8.05 18.71 -7.10
C ILE A 83 7.78 17.73 -8.26
N THR A 84 6.59 17.79 -8.87
CA THR A 84 6.19 16.88 -9.95
C THR A 84 7.16 16.81 -11.15
N PRO A 85 7.78 17.91 -11.62
CA PRO A 85 8.72 17.86 -12.75
C PRO A 85 10.16 17.40 -12.39
N THR A 86 10.41 16.81 -11.22
CA THR A 86 11.75 16.33 -10.86
C THR A 86 12.26 15.28 -11.86
N ASP A 87 13.40 15.56 -12.50
CA ASP A 87 14.07 14.65 -13.45
C ASP A 87 14.89 13.57 -12.72
N TRP A 88 14.18 12.60 -12.11
CA TRP A 88 14.81 11.45 -11.45
C TRP A 88 15.77 10.68 -12.37
N PRO A 89 15.44 10.38 -13.65
CA PRO A 89 16.37 9.72 -14.55
C PRO A 89 17.68 10.50 -14.73
N GLY A 90 17.63 11.83 -14.88
CA GLY A 90 18.82 12.68 -14.96
C GLY A 90 19.65 12.64 -13.69
N ILE A 91 19.01 12.83 -12.52
CA ILE A 91 19.67 12.80 -11.21
C ILE A 91 20.37 11.46 -10.97
N LEU A 92 19.70 10.34 -11.27
CA LEU A 92 20.25 8.99 -11.08
C LEU A 92 21.35 8.65 -12.08
N ARG A 93 21.23 9.10 -13.35
CA ARG A 93 22.31 8.91 -14.35
C ARG A 93 23.58 9.65 -13.98
N ASN A 94 23.48 10.80 -13.33
CA ASN A 94 24.66 11.54 -12.88
C ASN A 94 25.52 10.73 -11.91
N VAL A 95 24.94 9.78 -11.16
CA VAL A 95 25.71 8.85 -10.31
C VAL A 95 26.67 7.98 -11.12
N TYR A 96 26.32 7.65 -12.38
CA TYR A 96 27.19 6.88 -13.28
C TYR A 96 28.30 7.72 -13.92
N THR A 97 28.23 9.05 -13.84
CA THR A 97 29.18 9.94 -14.51
C THR A 97 30.42 10.30 -13.68
N PHE A 98 30.49 9.83 -12.43
CA PHE A 98 31.64 10.06 -11.56
C PHE A 98 32.86 9.30 -12.07
N ALA A 99 33.72 9.98 -12.84
CA ALA A 99 34.90 9.42 -13.48
C ALA A 99 35.93 8.78 -12.52
N SER A 100 35.88 9.12 -11.23
CA SER A 100 36.77 8.61 -10.19
C SER A 100 36.16 7.49 -9.33
N ALA A 101 34.91 7.08 -9.60
CA ALA A 101 34.24 6.06 -8.80
C ALA A 101 34.78 4.64 -9.13
N PRO A 102 34.94 3.76 -8.14
CA PRO A 102 35.21 2.34 -8.37
C PRO A 102 34.18 1.71 -9.33
N PRO A 103 34.60 0.75 -10.18
CA PRO A 103 33.68 0.01 -11.03
C PRO A 103 32.53 -0.61 -10.22
N GLY A 104 31.30 -0.45 -10.70
CA GLY A 104 30.09 -0.99 -10.05
C GLY A 104 29.55 -0.16 -8.88
N LEU A 105 30.28 0.85 -8.38
CA LEU A 105 29.79 1.71 -7.29
C LEU A 105 28.48 2.40 -7.66
N ALA A 106 28.40 2.99 -8.86
CA ALA A 106 27.20 3.71 -9.29
C ALA A 106 25.95 2.82 -9.30
N ARG A 107 26.08 1.62 -9.86
CA ARG A 107 25.02 0.62 -9.85
C ARG A 107 24.61 0.26 -8.42
N TYR A 108 25.58 -0.05 -7.57
CA TYR A 108 25.35 -0.36 -6.16
C TYR A 108 24.56 0.76 -5.46
N LEU A 109 24.92 2.02 -5.66
CA LEU A 109 24.22 3.15 -5.05
C LEU A 109 22.76 3.25 -5.52
N VAL A 110 22.47 2.98 -6.79
CA VAL A 110 21.10 3.01 -7.32
C VAL A 110 20.29 1.80 -6.83
N GLU A 111 20.89 0.62 -6.69
CA GLU A 111 20.26 -0.54 -6.05
C GLU A 111 19.96 -0.27 -4.57
N GLU A 112 20.91 0.29 -3.83
CA GLU A 112 20.73 0.65 -2.42
C GLU A 112 19.64 1.69 -2.23
N LEU A 113 19.55 2.67 -3.12
CA LEU A 113 18.45 3.64 -3.13
C LEU A 113 17.11 2.95 -3.40
N LEU A 114 17.04 2.05 -4.38
CA LEU A 114 15.83 1.29 -4.67
C LEU A 114 15.36 0.50 -3.45
N PHE A 115 16.28 -0.17 -2.75
CA PHE A 115 15.95 -0.92 -1.55
C PHE A 115 15.65 -0.05 -0.33
N LEU A 116 16.26 1.13 -0.20
CA LEU A 116 15.82 2.14 0.76
C LEU A 116 14.35 2.50 0.52
N VAL A 117 13.99 2.81 -0.72
CA VAL A 117 12.63 3.27 -1.03
C VAL A 117 11.60 2.15 -0.86
N THR A 118 11.89 0.96 -1.38
CA THR A 118 10.94 -0.18 -1.35
C THR A 118 10.82 -0.85 0.01
N ARG A 119 11.90 -0.91 0.80
CA ARG A 119 11.93 -1.63 2.08
C ARG A 119 11.76 -0.72 3.30
N THR A 120 11.80 0.60 3.12
CA THR A 120 11.65 1.56 4.23
C THR A 120 10.70 2.70 3.87
N LEU A 121 11.01 3.50 2.84
CA LEU A 121 10.30 4.76 2.64
C LEU A 121 8.83 4.57 2.22
N LEU A 122 8.55 3.70 1.25
CA LEU A 122 7.18 3.36 0.87
C LEU A 122 6.39 2.73 2.03
N PRO A 123 6.91 1.70 2.74
CA PRO A 123 6.24 1.14 3.92
C PRO A 123 5.88 2.16 5.00
N GLU A 124 6.79 3.09 5.33
CA GLU A 124 6.55 4.17 6.29
C GLU A 124 5.38 5.06 5.83
N GLN A 125 5.42 5.50 4.57
CA GLN A 125 4.39 6.37 4.01
C GLN A 125 3.03 5.68 3.80
N ILE A 126 3.02 4.38 3.49
CA ILE A 126 1.78 3.59 3.42
C ILE A 126 1.17 3.46 4.82
N SER A 127 2.00 3.17 5.83
CA SER A 127 1.56 3.05 7.21
C SER A 127 0.99 4.37 7.74
N GLU A 128 1.64 5.50 7.42
CA GLU A 128 1.15 6.86 7.71
C GLU A 128 -0.21 7.13 7.04
N ASN A 129 -0.31 6.89 5.73
CA ASN A 129 -1.54 7.07 4.95
C ASN A 129 -2.71 6.29 5.55
N ARG A 130 -2.47 5.01 5.87
CA ARG A 130 -3.47 4.13 6.49
C ARG A 130 -3.85 4.58 7.89
N GLY A 131 -2.90 5.08 8.67
CA GLY A 131 -3.16 5.67 9.98
C GLY A 131 -4.10 6.88 9.89
N ILE A 132 -3.85 7.80 8.95
CA ILE A 132 -4.68 8.98 8.73
C ILE A 132 -6.09 8.58 8.25
N LEU A 133 -6.18 7.69 7.26
CA LEU A 133 -7.47 7.21 6.73
C LEU A 133 -8.28 6.43 7.77
N GLY A 134 -7.62 5.63 8.61
CA GLY A 134 -8.26 4.94 9.72
C GLY A 134 -8.95 5.93 10.66
N ARG A 135 -8.23 6.99 11.08
CA ARG A 135 -8.81 8.06 11.92
C ARG A 135 -9.95 8.79 11.20
N LEU A 136 -9.79 9.10 9.91
CA LEU A 136 -10.82 9.74 9.10
C LEU A 136 -12.11 8.93 9.11
N TYR A 137 -12.05 7.65 8.74
CA TYR A 137 -13.24 6.81 8.67
C TYR A 137 -13.85 6.53 10.03
N ASP A 138 -13.04 6.44 11.09
CA ASP A 138 -13.55 6.27 12.46
C ASP A 138 -14.31 7.52 12.96
N ARG A 139 -13.84 8.74 12.67
CA ARG A 139 -14.59 9.97 13.04
C ARG A 139 -15.79 10.21 12.12
N LYS A 140 -15.66 9.94 10.81
CA LYS A 140 -16.68 10.22 9.80
C LYS A 140 -17.33 8.93 9.26
N LYS A 141 -17.96 8.18 10.17
CA LYS A 141 -18.57 6.88 9.86
C LYS A 141 -19.58 6.93 8.71
N GLN A 142 -20.31 8.04 8.60
CA GLN A 142 -21.35 8.28 7.59
C GLN A 142 -20.81 8.69 6.21
N LEU A 143 -19.54 9.08 6.09
CA LEU A 143 -18.97 9.45 4.80
C LEU A 143 -18.82 8.22 3.91
N ALA A 144 -19.70 8.07 2.94
CA ALA A 144 -19.58 7.11 1.85
C ALA A 144 -18.57 7.60 0.78
N ILE A 145 -17.47 8.22 1.22
CA ILE A 145 -16.47 8.80 0.35
C ILE A 145 -15.28 7.84 0.23
N ARG A 146 -14.95 7.47 -1.00
CA ARG A 146 -13.64 6.90 -1.34
C ARG A 146 -12.69 8.06 -1.62
N VAL A 147 -11.66 8.18 -0.79
CA VAL A 147 -10.67 9.25 -0.91
C VAL A 147 -9.59 8.81 -1.89
N VAL A 148 -9.43 9.53 -3.00
CA VAL A 148 -8.46 9.24 -4.08
C VAL A 148 -7.01 9.34 -3.59
N LEU A 149 -6.76 10.07 -2.49
CA LEU A 149 -5.45 10.21 -1.85
C LEU A 149 -4.95 8.94 -1.14
N ARG A 150 -5.73 7.86 -1.17
CA ARG A 150 -5.35 6.57 -0.59
C ARG A 150 -4.18 5.95 -1.37
N TYR A 151 -3.22 5.35 -0.64
CA TYR A 151 -2.01 4.80 -1.26
C TYR A 151 -2.28 3.75 -2.36
N ASP A 152 -3.28 2.89 -2.17
CA ASP A 152 -3.66 1.85 -3.15
C ASP A 152 -4.50 2.40 -4.31
N MET A 153 -4.68 3.72 -4.39
CA MET A 153 -5.24 4.41 -5.55
C MET A 153 -4.16 5.10 -6.40
N LEU A 154 -2.88 5.03 -6.01
CA LEU A 154 -1.76 5.52 -6.82
C LEU A 154 -1.54 4.70 -8.10
N ARG A 155 -2.01 3.45 -8.10
CA ARG A 155 -1.89 2.50 -9.22
C ARG A 155 -3.23 1.82 -9.44
N GLU A 156 -3.38 1.25 -10.63
CA GLU A 156 -4.59 0.52 -11.00
C GLU A 156 -4.77 -0.71 -10.11
N TRP A 157 -6.02 -0.94 -9.71
CA TRP A 157 -6.38 -2.14 -8.96
C TRP A 157 -6.31 -3.35 -9.86
N LYS A 158 -5.71 -4.43 -9.36
CA LYS A 158 -5.78 -5.73 -10.05
C LYS A 158 -7.23 -6.21 -10.04
N MET A 159 -7.70 -6.56 -11.22
CA MET A 159 -9.07 -7.01 -11.45
C MET A 159 -9.10 -8.52 -11.68
N GLU A 160 -10.06 -9.20 -11.07
CA GLU A 160 -10.39 -10.60 -11.33
C GLU A 160 -11.64 -10.69 -12.20
N GLN A 161 -11.65 -11.65 -13.13
CA GLN A 161 -12.85 -11.99 -13.89
C GLN A 161 -13.93 -12.52 -12.93
N GLY A 162 -14.99 -11.74 -12.77
CA GLY A 162 -16.12 -12.11 -11.93
C GLY A 162 -17.03 -13.15 -12.59
N THR A 163 -17.76 -13.91 -11.76
CA THR A 163 -18.72 -14.93 -12.23
C THR A 163 -19.97 -14.34 -12.93
N HIS A 164 -20.18 -13.02 -12.86
CA HIS A 164 -21.39 -12.34 -13.34
C HIS A 164 -21.09 -11.14 -14.25
N HIS A 165 -20.15 -11.29 -15.19
CA HIS A 165 -19.81 -10.28 -16.22
C HIS A 165 -19.31 -8.92 -15.71
N ARG A 166 -18.95 -8.81 -14.43
CA ARG A 166 -18.33 -7.61 -13.88
C ARG A 166 -17.04 -8.01 -13.21
N ASP A 167 -15.95 -7.42 -13.68
CA ASP A 167 -14.65 -7.58 -13.06
C ASP A 167 -14.69 -7.04 -11.62
N GLN A 168 -14.07 -7.78 -10.69
CA GLN A 168 -14.03 -7.42 -9.28
C GLN A 168 -12.59 -7.10 -8.88
N ALA A 169 -12.40 -5.99 -8.17
CA ALA A 169 -11.10 -5.65 -7.63
C ALA A 169 -10.66 -6.69 -6.60
N VAL A 170 -9.42 -7.14 -6.70
CA VAL A 170 -8.82 -8.06 -5.72
C VAL A 170 -8.56 -7.27 -4.43
N ALA A 171 -9.30 -7.60 -3.37
CA ALA A 171 -9.25 -6.90 -2.10
C ALA A 171 -8.91 -7.83 -0.95
N ILE A 172 -7.96 -7.40 -0.10
CA ILE A 172 -7.47 -8.14 1.06
C ILE A 172 -8.01 -7.49 2.33
N PRO A 173 -8.68 -8.26 3.21
CA PRO A 173 -9.15 -7.72 4.47
C PRO A 173 -7.98 -7.33 5.38
N SER A 174 -8.05 -6.13 5.94
CA SER A 174 -7.16 -5.73 7.02
C SER A 174 -7.61 -6.39 8.31
N LEU A 175 -6.89 -7.44 8.69
CA LEU A 175 -7.15 -8.22 9.89
C LEU A 175 -6.31 -7.70 11.05
N PRO A 176 -6.81 -7.78 12.30
CA PRO A 176 -5.99 -7.48 13.46
C PRO A 176 -4.87 -8.52 13.59
N PRO A 177 -3.74 -8.16 14.23
CA PRO A 177 -2.65 -9.08 14.41
C PRO A 177 -3.06 -10.26 15.30
N THR A 178 -2.74 -11.48 14.88
CA THR A 178 -3.20 -12.73 15.53
C THR A 178 -2.27 -13.24 16.63
N GLY A 179 -1.13 -12.57 16.86
CA GLY A 179 -0.10 -13.01 17.80
C GLY A 179 0.75 -14.19 17.29
N LEU A 180 0.56 -14.61 16.04
CA LEU A 180 1.43 -15.59 15.39
C LEU A 180 2.81 -14.99 15.14
N GLU A 181 3.85 -15.82 15.22
CA GLU A 181 5.22 -15.40 14.97
C GLU A 181 5.39 -15.04 13.48
N PRO A 182 5.94 -13.85 13.16
CA PRO A 182 6.20 -13.45 11.78
C PRO A 182 7.30 -14.32 11.16
N PRO A 183 7.28 -14.56 9.84
CA PRO A 183 8.41 -15.18 9.17
C PRO A 183 9.68 -14.34 9.35
N PRO A 184 10.85 -14.96 9.49
CA PRO A 184 12.09 -14.22 9.60
C PRO A 184 12.34 -13.41 8.32
N PRO A 185 12.98 -12.23 8.41
CA PRO A 185 13.45 -11.51 7.23
C PRO A 185 14.33 -12.42 6.36
N ILE A 186 14.21 -12.28 5.03
CA ILE A 186 15.11 -12.99 4.12
C ILE A 186 16.48 -12.33 4.22
N ALA A 187 17.47 -13.12 4.62
CA ALA A 187 18.85 -12.68 4.70
C ALA A 187 19.35 -12.22 3.33
N VAL A 188 20.23 -11.22 3.34
CA VAL A 188 20.89 -10.75 2.12
C VAL A 188 21.84 -11.86 1.65
N GLU A 189 21.57 -12.47 0.49
CA GLU A 189 22.37 -13.60 -0.04
C GLU A 189 23.87 -13.28 -0.19
N ARG A 190 24.22 -11.99 -0.30
CA ARG A 190 25.59 -11.50 -0.46
C ARG A 190 25.93 -10.42 0.56
N GLN A 191 25.77 -10.74 1.84
CA GLN A 191 26.02 -9.80 2.93
C GLN A 191 27.44 -9.20 2.91
N ASP A 192 28.44 -9.96 2.46
CA ASP A 192 29.83 -9.49 2.32
C ASP A 192 29.98 -8.38 1.27
N LEU A 193 29.19 -8.43 0.19
CA LEU A 193 29.22 -7.42 -0.87
C LEU A 193 28.34 -6.22 -0.53
N PHE A 194 27.29 -6.44 0.28
CA PHE A 194 26.26 -5.47 0.59
C PHE A 194 26.02 -5.39 2.11
N PRO A 195 27.02 -4.93 2.90
CA PRO A 195 26.97 -5.01 4.37
C PRO A 195 25.87 -4.14 5.00
N HIS A 196 25.37 -3.17 4.25
CA HIS A 196 24.36 -2.21 4.72
C HIS A 196 22.99 -2.41 4.05
N ARG A 197 22.85 -3.43 3.20
CA ARG A 197 21.61 -3.66 2.48
C ARG A 197 20.51 -4.07 3.44
N ARG A 198 19.37 -3.38 3.32
CA ARG A 198 18.18 -3.64 4.13
C ARG A 198 17.60 -5.01 3.75
N PRO A 199 17.32 -5.94 4.67
CA PRO A 199 16.77 -7.24 4.33
C PRO A 199 15.33 -7.11 3.79
N LEU A 200 14.91 -8.04 2.94
CA LEU A 200 13.53 -8.11 2.48
C LEU A 200 12.66 -8.73 3.58
N LEU A 201 11.56 -8.05 3.92
CA LEU A 201 10.55 -8.55 4.83
C LEU A 201 9.45 -9.28 4.03
N PRO A 202 9.34 -10.62 4.06
CA PRO A 202 8.39 -11.36 3.21
C PRO A 202 6.93 -11.00 3.47
N ASN A 203 6.63 -10.64 4.72
CA ASN A 203 5.34 -10.24 5.23
C ASN A 203 5.20 -8.71 5.30
N ILE A 204 5.93 -7.94 4.49
CA ILE A 204 5.87 -6.47 4.50
C ILE A 204 4.46 -5.95 4.24
N ILE A 205 3.75 -6.53 3.27
CA ILE A 205 2.38 -6.14 2.93
C ILE A 205 1.42 -6.41 4.10
N PRO A 206 1.27 -7.66 4.61
CA PRO A 206 0.39 -7.90 5.76
C PRO A 206 0.77 -7.06 6.98
N THR A 207 2.05 -6.73 7.16
CA THR A 207 2.52 -5.83 8.23
C THR A 207 1.96 -4.41 8.07
N ILE A 208 2.10 -3.79 6.90
CA ILE A 208 1.67 -2.39 6.69
C ILE A 208 0.15 -2.26 6.51
N ILE A 209 -0.55 -3.33 6.10
CA ILE A 209 -2.02 -3.31 5.93
C ILE A 209 -2.79 -3.83 7.14
N ALA A 210 -2.11 -4.27 8.20
CA ALA A 210 -2.73 -4.79 9.41
C ALA A 210 -3.72 -3.78 10.02
N ALA A 211 -4.82 -4.28 10.56
CA ALA A 211 -5.72 -3.45 11.37
C ALA A 211 -5.07 -3.19 12.75
N PRO A 212 -5.48 -2.16 13.49
CA PRO A 212 -5.03 -1.97 14.87
C PRO A 212 -5.40 -3.18 15.75
N PRO A 213 -4.73 -3.37 16.90
CA PRO A 213 -5.14 -4.37 17.89
C PRO A 213 -6.63 -4.22 18.24
N GLY A 214 -7.38 -5.34 18.18
CA GLY A 214 -8.85 -5.33 18.35
C GLY A 214 -9.66 -5.05 17.07
N GLY A 215 -8.99 -4.67 15.98
CA GLY A 215 -9.60 -4.41 14.67
C GLY A 215 -10.30 -3.06 14.57
N PHE A 216 -10.87 -2.79 13.39
CA PHE A 216 -11.63 -1.55 13.15
C PHE A 216 -12.98 -1.55 13.87
N THR A 217 -13.38 -0.36 14.34
CA THR A 217 -14.54 -0.18 15.23
C THR A 217 -15.88 -0.54 14.61
N THR A 218 -16.02 -0.41 13.28
CA THR A 218 -17.26 -0.69 12.56
C THR A 218 -17.00 -1.52 11.30
N HIS A 219 -18.04 -2.22 10.84
CA HIS A 219 -18.02 -2.91 9.55
C HIS A 219 -17.72 -1.94 8.40
N GLY A 220 -18.30 -0.73 8.41
CA GLY A 220 -18.06 0.27 7.36
C GLY A 220 -16.59 0.69 7.27
N VAL A 221 -15.94 0.94 8.41
CA VAL A 221 -14.50 1.25 8.43
C VAL A 221 -13.68 0.05 7.96
N ARG A 222 -14.02 -1.17 8.42
CA ARG A 222 -13.34 -2.41 7.99
C ARG A 222 -13.38 -2.60 6.47
N GLU A 223 -14.54 -2.38 5.86
CA GLU A 223 -14.70 -2.49 4.41
C GLU A 223 -13.90 -1.42 3.65
N ARG A 224 -13.90 -0.18 4.14
CA ARG A 224 -13.15 0.92 3.53
C ARG A 224 -11.63 0.79 3.70
N MET A 225 -11.19 0.08 4.73
CA MET A 225 -9.76 -0.14 5.01
C MET A 225 -9.17 -1.38 4.34
N LYS A 226 -9.98 -2.20 3.64
CA LYS A 226 -9.50 -3.32 2.81
C LYS A 226 -8.46 -2.85 1.81
N HIS A 227 -7.31 -3.50 1.77
CA HIS A 227 -6.24 -3.24 0.79
C HIS A 227 -6.67 -3.71 -0.59
N HIS A 228 -6.62 -2.86 -1.61
CA HIS A 228 -6.77 -3.27 -3.00
C HIS A 228 -5.39 -3.62 -3.55
N VAL A 229 -5.26 -4.81 -4.14
CA VAL A 229 -4.01 -5.26 -4.72
C VAL A 229 -3.67 -4.38 -5.94
N THR A 230 -2.44 -3.88 -6.00
CA THR A 230 -1.95 -3.05 -7.11
C THR A 230 -0.53 -3.46 -7.51
N ASP A 231 -0.01 -2.86 -8.58
CA ASP A 231 1.39 -3.06 -8.98
C ASP A 231 2.39 -2.41 -8.02
N LEU A 232 1.95 -1.51 -7.13
CA LEU A 232 2.79 -0.97 -6.05
C LEU A 232 3.28 -2.11 -5.13
N ASP A 233 2.46 -3.14 -4.94
CA ASP A 233 2.77 -4.29 -4.09
C ASP A 233 3.97 -5.07 -4.62
N GLU A 234 4.18 -5.09 -5.95
CA GLU A 234 5.32 -5.77 -6.56
C GLU A 234 6.63 -5.05 -6.26
N TYR A 235 6.62 -3.73 -6.09
CA TYR A 235 7.79 -2.96 -5.69
C TYR A 235 8.23 -3.31 -4.26
N LEU A 236 7.28 -3.52 -3.35
CA LEU A 236 7.55 -3.88 -1.96
C LEU A 236 8.18 -5.28 -1.82
N LEU A 237 8.04 -6.12 -2.84
CA LEU A 237 8.49 -7.52 -2.86
C LEU A 237 9.69 -7.76 -3.79
N LEU A 238 10.38 -6.68 -4.21
CA LEU A 238 11.57 -6.81 -5.06
C LEU A 238 12.70 -7.52 -4.31
N LYS A 239 13.08 -8.68 -4.85
CA LYS A 239 14.21 -9.49 -4.42
C LYS A 239 15.52 -8.98 -5.01
N ASP A 240 16.61 -9.23 -4.31
CA ASP A 240 17.97 -8.89 -4.73
C ASP A 240 18.32 -9.51 -6.08
N GLU A 241 18.03 -10.80 -6.28
CA GLU A 241 18.34 -11.53 -7.52
C GLU A 241 17.63 -10.89 -8.73
N LYS A 242 16.35 -10.55 -8.58
CA LYS A 242 15.56 -9.93 -9.65
C LYS A 242 16.15 -8.57 -10.06
N VAL A 243 16.64 -7.79 -9.10
CA VAL A 243 17.25 -6.48 -9.37
C VAL A 243 18.66 -6.64 -9.96
N ALA A 244 19.42 -7.65 -9.52
CA ALA A 244 20.74 -7.96 -10.06
C ALA A 244 20.69 -8.28 -11.57
N ASP A 245 19.59 -8.89 -12.04
CA ASP A 245 19.38 -9.21 -13.46
C ASP A 245 19.01 -7.99 -14.33
N TRP A 246 18.72 -6.83 -13.74
CA TRP A 246 18.36 -5.64 -14.51
C TRP A 246 19.57 -4.99 -15.16
N SER A 247 19.40 -4.49 -16.39
CA SER A 247 20.36 -3.57 -16.98
C SER A 247 20.39 -2.25 -16.20
N ASP A 248 21.50 -1.49 -16.27
CA ASP A 248 21.61 -0.19 -15.61
C ASP A 248 20.50 0.78 -16.05
N MET A 249 20.09 0.72 -17.31
CA MET A 249 18.98 1.52 -17.84
C MET A 249 17.64 1.14 -17.19
N MET A 250 17.38 -0.17 -17.06
CA MET A 250 16.16 -0.66 -16.40
C MET A 250 16.17 -0.29 -14.92
N LEU A 251 17.32 -0.46 -14.24
CA LEU A 251 17.49 -0.09 -12.84
C LEU A 251 17.21 1.40 -12.61
N VAL A 252 17.80 2.29 -13.41
CA VAL A 252 17.52 3.74 -13.32
C VAL A 252 16.03 4.04 -13.58
N GLY A 253 15.45 3.41 -14.59
CA GLY A 253 14.03 3.59 -14.93
C GLY A 253 13.10 3.17 -13.79
N MET A 254 13.31 1.97 -13.23
CA MET A 254 12.51 1.44 -12.13
C MET A 254 12.72 2.23 -10.85
N THR A 255 13.96 2.57 -10.49
CA THR A 255 14.23 3.38 -9.31
C THR A 255 13.58 4.76 -9.42
N SER A 256 13.61 5.39 -10.58
CA SER A 256 12.90 6.66 -10.82
C SER A 256 11.40 6.54 -10.59
N GLN A 257 10.78 5.48 -11.13
CA GLN A 257 9.35 5.22 -10.97
C GLN A 257 8.95 4.99 -9.52
N VAL A 258 9.73 4.19 -8.79
CA VAL A 258 9.48 3.85 -7.38
C VAL A 258 9.64 5.09 -6.48
N VAL A 259 10.67 5.90 -6.71
CA VAL A 259 10.87 7.16 -5.99
C VAL A 259 9.71 8.13 -6.23
N LEU A 260 9.21 8.23 -7.47
CA LEU A 260 8.03 9.03 -7.79
C LEU A 260 6.78 8.54 -7.04
N GLN A 261 6.58 7.21 -6.91
CA GLN A 261 5.46 6.68 -6.10
C GLN A 261 5.56 7.13 -4.64
N TRP A 262 6.76 7.08 -4.07
CA TRP A 262 6.99 7.53 -2.71
C TRP A 262 6.71 9.04 -2.55
N GLN A 263 7.19 9.87 -3.49
CA GLN A 263 6.93 11.30 -3.47
C GLN A 263 5.43 11.63 -3.58
N TRP A 264 4.70 10.98 -4.49
CA TRP A 264 3.25 11.16 -4.60
C TRP A 264 2.54 10.76 -3.33
N LEU A 265 2.94 9.64 -2.70
CA LEU A 265 2.34 9.22 -1.45
C LEU A 265 2.61 10.20 -0.32
N ARG A 266 3.83 10.72 -0.21
CA ARG A 266 4.19 11.78 0.74
C ARG A 266 3.32 13.03 0.54
N GLN A 267 3.15 13.47 -0.70
CA GLN A 267 2.29 14.61 -1.03
C GLN A 267 0.82 14.34 -0.65
N ASN A 268 0.32 13.14 -0.94
CA ASN A 268 -1.04 12.74 -0.55
C ASN A 268 -1.21 12.74 0.98
N ASN A 269 -0.21 12.30 1.73
CA ASN A 269 -0.23 12.32 3.18
C ASN A 269 -0.26 13.75 3.74
N GLU A 270 0.53 14.67 3.16
CA GLU A 270 0.51 16.10 3.52
C GLU A 270 -0.90 16.69 3.32
N ILE A 271 -1.51 16.45 2.16
CA ILE A 271 -2.88 16.90 1.86
C ILE A 271 -3.90 16.30 2.84
N LEU A 272 -3.81 15.00 3.13
CA LEU A 272 -4.71 14.33 4.07
C LEU A 272 -4.57 14.87 5.50
N GLN A 273 -3.35 15.21 5.93
CA GLN A 273 -3.10 15.81 7.24
C GLN A 273 -3.65 17.24 7.30
N GLU A 274 -3.46 18.04 6.25
CA GLU A 274 -4.07 19.38 6.16
C GLU A 274 -5.60 19.29 6.25
N MET A 275 -6.22 18.34 5.56
CA MET A 275 -7.66 18.07 5.67
C MET A 275 -8.08 17.67 7.10
N GLU A 276 -7.25 16.90 7.82
CA GLU A 276 -7.50 16.54 9.22
C GLU A 276 -7.51 17.77 10.14
N VAL A 277 -6.68 18.77 9.87
CA VAL A 277 -6.59 20.01 10.66
C VAL A 277 -7.69 21.00 10.31
N TYR A 278 -7.94 21.25 9.03
CA TYR A 278 -8.81 22.36 8.57
C TYR A 278 -10.28 21.99 8.40
N GLY A 279 -10.61 20.70 8.46
CA GLY A 279 -11.99 20.28 8.61
C GLY A 279 -12.40 19.23 7.60
N TRP A 280 -12.41 17.98 8.05
CA TRP A 280 -13.16 16.90 7.39
C TRP A 280 -14.66 17.23 7.19
N GLU A 281 -15.16 18.32 7.78
CA GLU A 281 -16.50 18.87 7.59
C GLU A 281 -16.69 19.50 6.21
N GLU A 282 -15.65 20.06 5.58
CA GLU A 282 -15.75 20.63 4.24
C GLU A 282 -15.91 19.55 3.15
N LEU A 283 -15.44 18.33 3.43
CA LEU A 283 -15.64 17.16 2.56
C LEU A 283 -17.11 16.71 2.47
N ASP A 284 -17.92 17.00 3.49
CA ASP A 284 -19.36 16.70 3.50
C ASP A 284 -20.15 17.64 2.57
N GLY A 285 -19.75 18.91 2.48
CA GLY A 285 -20.47 19.96 1.75
C GLY A 285 -20.13 20.07 0.26
N LEU A 286 -18.97 19.54 -0.16
CA LEU A 286 -18.42 19.68 -1.51
C LEU A 286 -18.31 18.34 -2.24
N ARG A 287 -19.13 17.34 -1.89
CA ARG A 287 -19.00 15.99 -2.47
C ARG A 287 -19.01 16.00 -4.01
N ASP A 288 -19.83 16.85 -4.61
CA ASP A 288 -19.99 16.97 -6.06
C ASP A 288 -18.89 17.85 -6.71
N GLU A 289 -18.10 18.57 -5.92
CA GLU A 289 -17.05 19.52 -6.36
C GLU A 289 -15.62 19.08 -5.95
N CYS A 290 -15.49 18.05 -5.12
CA CYS A 290 -14.22 17.60 -4.56
C CYS A 290 -13.56 16.56 -5.47
N GLU A 291 -12.49 16.96 -6.16
CA GLU A 291 -11.68 16.10 -7.03
C GLU A 291 -11.10 14.85 -6.35
N TRP A 292 -11.08 14.85 -5.01
CA TRP A 292 -10.55 13.79 -4.17
C TRP A 292 -11.56 12.68 -3.86
N ILE A 293 -12.79 12.77 -4.36
CA ILE A 293 -13.85 11.80 -4.12
C ILE A 293 -14.14 11.02 -5.40
N ALA A 294 -13.89 9.71 -5.36
CA ALA A 294 -14.32 8.83 -6.44
C ALA A 294 -15.81 8.49 -6.22
N ASP A 295 -16.67 8.96 -7.12
CA ASP A 295 -18.07 8.55 -7.16
C ASP A 295 -18.18 7.09 -7.65
N ASP A 296 -18.72 6.20 -6.81
CA ASP A 296 -18.99 4.79 -7.15
C ASP A 296 -19.98 4.62 -8.32
N VAL A 297 -20.62 5.70 -8.78
CA VAL A 297 -21.69 5.69 -9.77
C VAL A 297 -21.19 5.84 -11.23
N LYS A 298 -19.91 6.19 -11.45
CA LYS A 298 -19.36 6.45 -12.80
C LYS A 298 -18.30 5.46 -13.30
N ARG A 299 -18.29 4.20 -12.83
CA ARG A 299 -17.45 3.14 -13.40
C ARG A 299 -18.23 1.87 -13.76
#